data_AF-A0A662Q230-F1
#
_entry.id   AF-A0A662Q230-F1
#
_cell.length_a   1.000
_cell.length_b   1.000
_cell.length_c   1.000
_cell.angle_alpha   90.00
_cell.angle_beta   90.00
_cell.angle_gamma   90.00
#
_symmetry.space_group_name_H-M   'P 1'
#
loop_
_entity.id
_entity.type
_entity.pdbx_description
1 polymer ?
#
loop_
_entity_poly.entity_id
_entity_poly.type
_entity_poly.pdbx_seq_one_letter_code
_entity_poly.pdbx_strand_id
1 'polypeptide(L)' 'MPRAPQSFTVRDVIVEIVEVMEHRTFTGQREYLVAYRIRDGRFISPVAHFICRSEQEFRRRLNEVVDHYYTLKPMLRGR' A
#
# COMPACT_ATOMS: atom_id res chain seq x y z
N MET A 1 12.79 -4.78 -1.00
CA MET A 1 12.34 -3.83 -2.06
C MET A 1 10.95 -4.24 -2.57
N PRO A 2 10.05 -3.30 -2.89
CA PRO A 2 8.69 -3.62 -3.37
C PRO A 2 8.74 -4.39 -4.68
N ARG A 3 7.90 -5.41 -4.82
CA ARG A 3 7.69 -6.14 -6.08
C ARG A 3 6.20 -6.46 -6.23
N ALA A 4 5.76 -6.69 -7.46
CA ALA A 4 4.42 -7.17 -7.77
C ALA A 4 4.50 -8.51 -8.53
N PRO A 5 3.56 -9.45 -8.31
CA PRO A 5 2.55 -9.43 -7.24
C PRO A 5 3.17 -9.84 -5.89
N GLN A 6 2.80 -9.15 -4.81
CA GLN A 6 3.19 -9.54 -3.43
C GLN A 6 2.09 -9.21 -2.44
N SER A 7 1.94 -10.02 -1.39
CA SER A 7 0.95 -9.79 -0.33
C SER A 7 1.62 -9.73 1.03
N PHE A 8 1.15 -8.80 1.86
CA PHE A 8 1.64 -8.59 3.22
C PHE A 8 0.48 -8.61 4.19
N THR A 9 0.53 -9.50 5.17
CA THR A 9 -0.39 -9.44 6.31
C THR A 9 0.12 -8.37 7.27
N VAL A 10 -0.71 -7.36 7.53
CA VAL A 10 -0.42 -6.30 8.48
C VAL A 10 -1.60 -6.22 9.44
N ARG A 11 -1.36 -6.57 10.70
CA ARG A 11 -2.41 -6.91 11.69
C ARG A 11 -3.29 -8.04 11.15
N ASP A 12 -4.56 -7.78 10.89
CA ASP A 12 -5.59 -8.73 10.47
C ASP A 12 -6.08 -8.51 9.03
N VAL A 13 -5.47 -7.58 8.29
CA VAL A 13 -5.79 -7.33 6.87
C VAL A 13 -4.62 -7.68 5.96
N ILE A 14 -4.92 -7.95 4.69
CA ILE A 14 -3.92 -8.21 3.66
C ILE A 14 -3.75 -6.95 2.80
N VAL A 15 -2.54 -6.44 2.70
CA VAL A 15 -2.14 -5.44 1.72
C VAL A 15 -1.54 -6.16 0.52
N GLU A 16 -2.25 -6.15 -0.60
CA GLU A 16 -1.85 -6.76 -1.87
C GLU A 16 -1.21 -5.69 -2.75
N ILE A 17 0.06 -5.85 -3.09
CA ILE A 17 0.79 -5.04 -4.07
C ILE A 17 0.47 -5.59 -5.46
N VAL A 18 -0.20 -4.77 -6.27
CA VAL A 18 -0.72 -5.17 -7.58
C VAL A 18 0.18 -4.73 -8.73
N GLU A 19 0.92 -3.62 -8.55
CA GLU A 19 1.85 -3.09 -9.54
C GLU A 19 2.95 -2.29 -8.83
N VAL A 20 4.16 -2.31 -9.39
CA VAL A 20 5.27 -1.48 -8.93
C VAL A 20 5.94 -0.86 -10.16
N MET A 21 5.94 0.47 -10.24
CA MET A 21 6.65 1.21 -11.27
C MET A 21 7.88 1.89 -10.66
N GLU A 22 9.06 1.52 -11.15
CA GLU A 22 10.32 2.21 -10.83
C GLU A 22 10.48 3.42 -11.75
N HIS A 23 10.79 4.59 -11.19
CA HIS A 23 11.10 5.79 -11.95
C HIS A 23 12.19 6.63 -11.26
N ARG A 24 12.70 7.62 -11.99
CA ARG A 24 13.62 8.62 -11.46
C ARG A 24 12.94 9.98 -11.37
N THR A 25 13.17 10.71 -10.29
CA THR A 25 12.74 12.11 -10.15
C THR A 25 13.56 13.01 -11.07
N PHE A 26 13.15 14.28 -11.18
CA PHE A 26 13.94 15.32 -11.86
C PHE A 26 15.33 15.53 -11.26
N THR A 27 15.53 15.20 -9.98
CA THR A 27 16.84 15.25 -9.29
C THR A 27 17.65 13.97 -9.44
N GLY A 28 17.17 12.99 -10.23
CA GLY A 28 17.82 11.70 -10.47
C GLY A 28 17.65 10.68 -9.35
N GLN A 29 16.87 10.98 -8.31
CA GLN A 29 16.60 10.04 -7.22
C GLN A 29 15.66 8.93 -7.69
N ARG A 30 15.95 7.69 -7.31
CA ARG A 30 15.11 6.53 -7.63
C ARG A 30 13.91 6.46 -6.68
N GLU A 31 12.72 6.27 -7.23
CA GLU A 31 11.48 6.08 -6.48
C GLU A 31 10.66 4.92 -7.07
N TYR A 32 9.83 4.33 -6.20
CA TYR A 32 8.86 3.31 -6.56
C TYR A 32 7.46 3.86 -6.33
N LEU A 33 6.67 3.92 -7.39
CA LEU A 33 5.22 4.09 -7.29
C LEU A 33 4.61 2.70 -7.10
N VAL A 34 3.99 2.46 -5.96
CA VAL A 34 3.47 1.17 -5.56
C VAL A 34 1.95 1.22 -5.56
N ALA A 35 1.32 0.44 -6.43
CA ALA A 35 -0.12 0.25 -6.45
C ALA A 35 -0.50 -0.89 -5.49
N TYR A 36 -1.50 -0.66 -4.65
CA TYR A 36 -1.95 -1.62 -3.65
C TYR A 36 -3.47 -1.66 -3.51
N ARG A 37 -3.99 -2.75 -2.94
CA ARG A 37 -5.36 -2.85 -2.41
C ARG A 37 -5.36 -3.56 -1.06
N ILE A 38 -6.35 -3.25 -0.23
CA ILE A 38 -6.57 -3.91 1.07
C ILE A 38 -7.65 -4.97 0.91
N ARG A 39 -7.42 -6.16 1.47
CA ARG A 39 -8.42 -7.21 1.64
C ARG A 39 -8.70 -7.40 3.12
N ASP A 40 -9.96 -7.23 3.51
CA ASP A 40 -10.47 -7.46 4.86
C ASP A 40 -11.72 -8.35 4.77
N GLY A 41 -11.53 -9.66 4.98
CA GLY A 41 -12.58 -10.65 4.76
C GLY A 41 -13.13 -10.61 3.32
N ARG A 42 -14.41 -10.23 3.17
CA ARG A 42 -15.08 -10.08 1.86
C ARG A 42 -14.89 -8.71 1.23
N PHE A 43 -14.40 -7.72 1.99
CA PHE A 43 -14.15 -6.39 1.49
C PHE A 43 -12.83 -6.35 0.72
N ILE A 44 -12.84 -5.74 -0.46
CA ILE A 44 -11.66 -5.43 -1.26
C ILE A 44 -11.71 -3.93 -1.56
N SER A 45 -10.67 -3.19 -1.17
CA SER A 45 -10.60 -1.77 -1.47
C SER A 45 -10.37 -1.52 -2.97
N PRO A 46 -10.72 -0.32 -3.48
CA PRO A 46 -10.16 0.17 -4.73
C PRO A 46 -8.62 0.15 -4.70
N VAL A 47 -7.99 0.15 -5.87
CA VAL A 47 -6.54 0.29 -5.98
C VAL A 47 -6.15 1.73 -5.64
N ALA A 48 -5.16 1.87 -4.77
CA ALA A 48 -4.55 3.15 -4.40
C ALA A 48 -3.03 3.07 -4.56
N HIS A 49 -2.36 4.21 -4.44
CA HIS A 49 -0.91 4.30 -4.66
C HIS A 49 -0.21 4.98 -3.49
N PHE A 50 1.03 4.58 -3.24
CA PHE A 50 1.97 5.36 -2.45
C PHE A 50 3.36 5.33 -3.09
N ILE A 51 4.20 6.27 -2.70
CA ILE A 51 5.60 6.35 -3.15
C ILE A 51 6.52 5.92 -2.01
N CYS A 52 7.57 5.18 -2.35
CA CYS A 52 8.67 4.88 -1.45
C CYS A 52 10.02 4.85 -2.19
N ARG A 53 11.10 5.10 -1.46
CA ARG A 53 12.47 5.16 -2.02
C ARG A 53 13.38 4.04 -1.54
N SER A 54 12.99 3.39 -0.44
CA SER A 54 13.76 2.33 0.20
C SER A 54 12.85 1.23 0.73
N GLU A 55 13.44 0.09 1.06
CA GLU A 55 12.70 -0.98 1.72
C GLU A 55 12.16 -0.57 3.10
N GLN A 56 12.92 0.25 3.84
CA GLN A 56 12.46 0.76 5.14
C GLN A 56 11.24 1.67 4.97
N GLU A 57 11.27 2.59 4.00
CA GLU A 57 10.12 3.45 3.71
C GLU A 57 8.94 2.63 3.22
N PHE A 58 9.15 1.62 2.36
CA PHE A 58 8.10 0.70 1.92
C PHE A 58 7.38 0.03 3.10
N ARG A 59 8.14 -0.54 4.06
CA ARG A 59 7.57 -1.16 5.26
C ARG A 59 6.83 -0.15 6.13
N ARG A 60 7.34 1.08 6.25
CA ARG A 60 6.62 2.16 6.96
C ARG A 60 5.29 2.48 6.28
N ARG A 61 5.28 2.65 4.95
CA ARG A 61 4.06 2.94 4.17
C ARG A 61 3.01 1.84 4.29
N LEU A 62 3.40 0.56 4.31
CA LEU A 62 2.45 -0.54 4.54
C LEU A 62 1.70 -0.39 5.87
N ASN A 63 2.39 0.03 6.93
CA ASN A 63 1.75 0.27 8.24
C ASN A 63 0.84 1.51 8.20
N GLU A 64 1.32 2.61 7.61
CA GLU A 64 0.53 3.85 7.47
C GLU A 64 -0.77 3.62 6.68
N VAL A 65 -0.72 2.81 5.62
CA VAL A 65 -1.90 2.41 4.83
C VAL A 65 -2.94 1.72 5.70
N VAL A 66 -2.50 0.78 6.55
CA VAL A 66 -3.39 0.01 7.42
C VAL A 66 -3.93 0.88 8.55
N ASP A 67 -3.12 1.76 9.12
CA ASP A 67 -3.57 2.74 10.12
C ASP A 67 -4.61 3.70 9.56
N HIS A 68 -4.41 4.19 8.33
CA HIS A 68 -5.37 5.05 7.65
C HIS A 68 -6.68 4.31 7.35
N TYR A 69 -6.58 3.07 6.87
CA TYR A 69 -7.74 2.21 6.67
C TYR A 69 -8.55 2.03 7.95
N TYR A 70 -7.92 1.72 9.07
CA TYR A 70 -8.60 1.55 10.35
C TYR A 70 -9.27 2.83 10.86
N THR A 71 -8.67 3.99 10.57
CA THR A 71 -9.27 5.30 10.86
C THR A 71 -10.56 5.52 10.07
N LEU A 72 -10.61 5.07 8.82
CA LEU A 72 -11.76 5.23 7.92
C LEU A 72 -12.78 4.09 8.01
N LYS A 73 -12.38 2.90 8.49
CA LYS A 73 -13.20 1.68 8.54
C LYS A 73 -14.59 1.88 9.16
N PRO A 74 -14.78 2.67 10.24
CA PRO A 74 -16.11 2.95 10.77
C PRO A 74 -17.02 3.68 9.79
N MET A 75 -16.47 4.59 8.98
CA MET A 75 -17.21 5.33 7.95
C MET A 75 -17.56 4.45 6.75
N LEU A 76 -16.71 3.47 6.43
CA LEU A 76 -16.95 2.50 5.35
C LEU A 76 -18.03 1.47 5.71
N ARG A 77 -18.26 1.20 6.99
CA ARG A 77 -19.29 0.27 7.50
C ARG A 77 -20.71 0.88 7.58
N GLY A 78 -20.84 2.18 7.31
CA GLY A 78 -22.11 2.91 7.34
C GLY A 78 -22.85 3.02 5.99
N ARG A 79 -22.49 2.20 5.00
CA ARG A 79 -23.17 2.09 3.70
C ARG A 79 -23.59 0.66 3.42
#